data_AF-A0A957Q9F0-F1
#
_entry.id   AF-A0A957Q9F0-F1
#
_cell.length_a   1.000
_cell.length_b   1.000
_cell.length_c   1.000
_cell.angle_alpha   90.00
_cell.angle_beta   90.00
_cell.angle_gamma   90.00
#
_symmetry.space_group_name_H-M   'P 1'
#
loop_
_entity.id
_entity.type
_entity.pdbx_description
1 polymer ?
#
loop_
_entity_poly.entity_id
_entity_poly.type
_entity_poly.pdbx_seq_one_letter_code
_entity_poly.pdbx_strand_id
1 'polypeptide(L)'
;MTQQALTAAPAIDDESPEAIHYAEVAHVSGDIGQLSIGKLMWRRFLRNRLAVGGAIVLIVIYTVVIFADFFAPYEHTISNEDFVARSPQIPRFVDAEGNFSWWPFVYGTETVLDTQNFIYVHEDNLEEKYPLQFFVHGREYRLFGVIATDRHFFGVEEPGTVYLLGTDRSGRDMLSRIIYGGRISMTIGLVGVALTIIF
;
A
#
# COMPACT_ATOMS: atom_id res chain seq x y z
N MET A 1 -19.47 72.52 -33.68
CA MET A 1 -18.44 71.75 -34.41
C MET A 1 -17.51 71.19 -33.34
N THR A 2 -17.44 69.90 -33.04
CA THR A 2 -17.69 68.74 -33.89
C THR A 2 -18.00 67.54 -32.97
N GLN A 3 -19.19 66.99 -33.13
CA GLN A 3 -19.57 65.64 -32.69
C GLN A 3 -19.13 64.67 -33.80
N GLN A 4 -18.95 63.39 -33.48
CA GLN A 4 -18.59 62.24 -34.35
C GLN A 4 -17.11 61.87 -34.46
N ALA A 5 -16.77 60.76 -33.79
CA ALA A 5 -16.13 59.62 -34.42
C ALA A 5 -16.29 58.38 -33.52
N LEU A 6 -17.54 57.90 -33.40
CA LEU A 6 -17.79 56.50 -33.04
C LEU A 6 -17.50 55.70 -34.32
N THR A 7 -16.25 55.32 -34.53
CA THR A 7 -15.87 54.47 -35.66
C THR A 7 -16.30 53.06 -35.33
N ALA A 8 -17.43 52.66 -35.91
CA ALA A 8 -17.94 51.30 -35.87
C ALA A 8 -16.83 50.32 -36.27
N ALA A 9 -16.61 49.29 -35.45
CA ALA A 9 -15.90 48.10 -35.88
C ALA A 9 -16.59 47.56 -37.15
N PRO A 10 -15.86 47.14 -38.18
CA PRO A 10 -16.47 46.62 -39.39
C PRO A 10 -17.34 45.43 -39.02
N ALA A 11 -18.60 45.44 -39.48
CA ALA A 11 -19.47 44.28 -39.45
C ALA A 11 -18.82 43.22 -40.34
N ILE A 12 -18.11 42.29 -39.72
CA ILE A 12 -17.59 41.08 -40.37
C ILE A 12 -18.80 40.21 -40.64
N ASP A 13 -19.00 39.83 -41.91
CA ASP A 13 -20.05 38.89 -42.32
C ASP A 13 -19.97 37.62 -41.43
N ASP A 14 -21.03 37.42 -40.63
CA ASP A 14 -21.13 36.52 -39.46
C ASP A 14 -21.07 35.02 -39.80
N GLU A 15 -20.77 34.66 -41.07
CA GLU A 15 -20.73 33.29 -41.57
C GLU A 15 -19.43 32.93 -42.30
N SER A 16 -18.41 33.78 -42.30
CA SER A 16 -17.11 33.41 -42.89
C SER A 16 -16.47 32.24 -42.10
N PRO A 17 -15.86 31.25 -42.77
CA PRO A 17 -15.24 30.10 -42.09
C PRO A 17 -14.19 30.50 -41.04
N GLU A 18 -13.53 31.63 -41.25
CA GLU A 18 -12.56 32.19 -40.31
C GLU A 18 -13.26 32.77 -39.07
N ALA A 19 -14.37 33.51 -39.21
CA ALA A 19 -15.13 34.06 -38.09
C ALA A 19 -15.73 32.96 -37.20
N ILE A 20 -16.26 31.89 -37.81
CA ILE A 20 -16.76 30.71 -37.08
C ILE A 20 -15.62 30.04 -36.30
N HIS A 21 -14.43 29.91 -36.91
CA HIS A 21 -13.26 29.37 -36.24
C HIS A 21 -12.79 30.23 -35.06
N TYR A 22 -12.77 31.56 -35.21
CA TYR A 22 -12.42 32.47 -34.10
C TYR A 22 -13.46 32.43 -32.96
N ALA A 23 -14.74 32.35 -33.28
CA ALA A 23 -15.81 32.21 -32.29
C ALA A 23 -15.70 30.88 -31.53
N GLU A 24 -15.41 29.78 -32.21
CA GLU A 24 -15.25 28.46 -31.59
C GLU A 24 -13.98 28.39 -30.71
N VAL A 25 -12.85 28.92 -31.17
CA VAL A 25 -11.61 28.98 -30.37
C VAL A 25 -11.77 29.89 -29.14
N ALA A 26 -12.53 30.98 -29.27
CA ALA A 26 -12.87 31.86 -28.14
C ALA A 26 -13.81 31.18 -27.14
N HIS A 27 -14.80 30.39 -27.61
CA HIS A 27 -15.72 29.66 -26.76
C HIS A 27 -15.01 28.53 -25.99
N VAL A 28 -14.14 27.77 -26.66
CA VAL A 28 -13.31 26.73 -26.05
C VAL A 28 -12.32 27.34 -25.05
N SER A 29 -11.70 28.48 -25.38
CA SER A 29 -10.82 29.18 -24.44
C SER A 29 -11.59 29.74 -23.24
N GLY A 30 -12.83 30.21 -23.43
CA GLY A 30 -13.73 30.63 -22.37
C GLY A 30 -14.08 29.50 -21.40
N ASP A 31 -14.38 28.31 -21.93
CA ASP A 31 -14.67 27.12 -21.11
C ASP A 31 -13.44 26.63 -20.32
N ILE A 32 -12.24 26.78 -20.88
CA ILE A 32 -10.98 26.47 -20.17
C ILE A 32 -10.67 27.55 -19.11
N GLY A 33 -10.98 28.81 -19.40
CA GLY A 33 -10.76 29.96 -18.51
C GLY A 33 -11.69 30.02 -17.29
N GLN A 34 -12.86 29.39 -17.34
CA GLN A 34 -13.80 29.30 -16.20
C GLN A 34 -13.48 28.17 -15.21
N LEU A 35 -12.57 27.26 -15.54
CA LEU A 35 -12.21 26.13 -14.65
C LEU A 35 -11.18 26.58 -13.61
N SER A 36 -11.47 26.29 -12.32
CA SER A 36 -10.50 26.49 -11.24
C SER A 36 -9.17 25.81 -11.57
N ILE A 37 -8.06 26.50 -11.28
CA ILE A 37 -6.68 26.04 -11.50
C ILE A 37 -6.48 24.62 -10.95
N GLY A 38 -7.06 24.29 -9.79
CA GLY A 38 -6.99 22.94 -9.21
C GLY A 38 -7.70 21.87 -10.05
N LYS A 39 -8.84 22.20 -10.68
CA LYS A 39 -9.59 21.29 -11.56
C LYS A 39 -8.81 21.01 -12.85
N LEU A 40 -8.08 22.00 -13.37
CA LEU A 40 -7.17 21.84 -14.51
C LEU A 40 -5.98 20.93 -14.14
N MET A 41 -5.35 21.17 -12.99
CA MET A 41 -4.25 20.32 -12.49
C MET A 41 -4.70 18.88 -12.24
N TRP A 42 -5.86 18.66 -11.63
CA TRP A 42 -6.42 17.33 -11.37
C TRP A 42 -6.69 16.55 -12.65
N ARG A 43 -7.30 17.19 -13.66
CA ARG A 43 -7.52 16.55 -14.97
C ARG A 43 -6.21 16.21 -15.67
N ARG A 44 -5.21 17.08 -15.59
CA ARG A 44 -3.87 16.83 -16.16
C ARG A 44 -3.17 15.68 -15.45
N PHE A 45 -3.30 15.60 -14.13
CA PHE A 45 -2.77 14.49 -13.32
C PHE A 45 -3.42 13.16 -13.71
N LEU A 46 -4.76 13.09 -13.74
CA LEU A 46 -5.49 11.87 -14.10
C LEU A 46 -5.25 11.40 -15.54
N ARG A 47 -4.91 12.31 -16.45
CA ARG A 47 -4.56 11.96 -17.83
C ARG A 47 -3.20 11.27 -17.93
N ASN A 48 -2.29 11.50 -16.99
CA ASN A 48 -0.96 10.89 -16.99
C ASN A 48 -0.98 9.53 -16.27
N ARG A 49 -0.93 8.45 -17.05
CA ARG A 49 -0.94 7.06 -16.53
C ARG A 49 0.19 6.78 -15.54
N LEU A 50 1.39 7.36 -15.74
CA LEU A 50 2.52 7.19 -14.81
C LEU A 50 2.26 7.89 -13.47
N ALA A 51 1.70 9.10 -13.52
CA ALA A 51 1.37 9.87 -12.32
C ALA A 51 0.27 9.17 -11.50
N VAL A 52 -0.76 8.67 -12.17
CA VAL A 52 -1.83 7.87 -11.54
C VAL A 52 -1.28 6.58 -10.95
N GLY A 53 -0.43 5.86 -11.68
CA GLY A 53 0.22 4.64 -11.17
C GLY A 53 1.02 4.87 -9.89
N GLY A 54 1.82 5.94 -9.86
CA GLY A 54 2.57 6.34 -8.67
C GLY A 54 1.68 6.68 -7.47
N ALA A 55 0.58 7.40 -7.69
CA ALA A 55 -0.37 7.70 -6.63
C ALA A 55 -1.09 6.45 -6.11
N ILE A 56 -1.45 5.50 -6.98
CA ILE A 56 -2.04 4.23 -6.55
C ILE A 56 -1.08 3.47 -5.63
N VAL A 57 0.19 3.32 -6.03
CA VAL A 57 1.21 2.66 -5.19
C VAL A 57 1.34 3.36 -3.85
N LEU A 58 1.41 4.69 -3.83
CA LEU A 58 1.52 5.46 -2.60
C LEU A 58 0.31 5.25 -1.69
N ILE A 59 -0.91 5.32 -2.24
CA ILE A 59 -2.16 5.07 -1.48
C ILE A 59 -2.15 3.67 -0.88
N VAL A 60 -1.74 2.64 -1.64
CA VAL A 60 -1.66 1.26 -1.14
C VAL A 60 -0.69 1.15 0.02
N ILE A 61 0.53 1.71 -0.10
CA ILE A 61 1.52 1.62 0.97
C ILE A 61 1.04 2.37 2.23
N TYR A 62 0.49 3.59 2.07
CA TYR A 62 -0.06 4.33 3.20
C TYR A 62 -1.22 3.58 3.87
N THR A 63 -2.06 2.89 3.10
CA THR A 63 -3.15 2.08 3.66
C THR A 63 -2.59 0.94 4.51
N VAL A 64 -1.64 0.15 3.98
CA VAL A 64 -1.01 -0.95 4.72
C VAL A 64 -0.39 -0.45 6.03
N VAL A 65 0.28 0.69 5.97
CA VAL A 65 1.02 1.27 7.07
C VAL A 65 0.11 1.89 8.15
N ILE A 66 -0.95 2.59 7.74
CA ILE A 66 -1.96 3.14 8.67
C ILE A 66 -2.63 1.99 9.42
N PHE A 67 -2.98 0.92 8.71
CA PHE A 67 -3.58 -0.30 9.26
C PHE A 67 -2.53 -1.36 9.65
N ALA A 68 -1.31 -0.96 10.02
CA ALA A 68 -0.22 -1.92 10.33
C ALA A 68 -0.64 -3.00 11.35
N ASP A 69 -1.40 -2.65 12.39
CA ASP A 69 -1.80 -3.62 13.42
C ASP A 69 -2.71 -4.72 12.84
N PHE A 70 -3.48 -4.41 11.79
CA PHE A 70 -4.33 -5.35 11.06
C PHE A 70 -3.54 -6.18 10.04
N PHE A 71 -2.58 -5.57 9.32
CA PHE A 71 -1.79 -6.25 8.29
C PHE A 71 -0.59 -7.03 8.83
N ALA A 72 -0.06 -6.67 10.00
CA ALA A 72 1.01 -7.39 10.66
C ALA A 72 0.41 -8.60 11.39
N PRO A 73 0.83 -9.84 11.07
CA PRO A 73 0.33 -11.04 11.75
C PRO A 73 0.81 -11.14 13.20
N TYR A 74 1.93 -10.47 13.53
CA TYR A 74 2.53 -10.53 14.86
C TYR A 74 2.89 -9.14 15.38
N GLU A 75 3.04 -9.04 16.69
CA GLU A 75 3.51 -7.81 17.32
C GLU A 75 5.02 -7.63 17.11
N HIS A 76 5.45 -6.45 16.66
CA HIS A 76 6.85 -6.17 16.30
C HIS A 76 7.84 -6.17 17.47
N THR A 77 7.34 -6.12 18.71
CA THR A 77 8.12 -6.08 19.97
C THR A 77 8.34 -7.47 20.56
N ILE A 78 7.43 -8.41 20.28
CA ILE A 78 7.43 -9.73 20.89
C ILE A 78 8.37 -10.65 20.14
N SER A 79 9.22 -11.32 20.90
CA SER A 79 10.21 -12.28 20.44
C SER A 79 9.72 -13.68 20.71
N ASN A 80 9.76 -14.55 19.69
CA ASN A 80 9.51 -15.99 19.86
C ASN A 80 10.84 -16.75 19.79
N GLU A 81 11.33 -17.22 20.93
CA GLU A 81 12.65 -17.88 21.04
C GLU A 81 12.73 -19.18 20.23
N ASP A 82 11.61 -19.88 20.10
CA ASP A 82 11.51 -21.11 19.29
C ASP A 82 11.72 -20.86 17.80
N PHE A 83 11.64 -19.61 17.34
CA PHE A 83 11.75 -19.27 15.92
C PHE A 83 12.89 -18.29 15.66
N VAL A 84 14.02 -18.38 16.37
CA VAL A 84 15.18 -17.48 16.18
C VAL A 84 15.87 -17.67 14.83
N ALA A 85 16.12 -16.58 14.09
CA ALA A 85 16.85 -16.57 12.83
C ALA A 85 16.31 -17.55 11.77
N ARG A 86 14.98 -17.69 11.74
CA ARG A 86 14.29 -18.56 10.81
C ARG A 86 14.29 -17.96 9.39
N SER A 87 14.49 -18.85 8.41
CA SER A 87 14.30 -18.60 6.97
C SER A 87 12.84 -18.25 6.59
N PRO A 88 12.62 -17.45 5.53
CA PRO A 88 11.27 -17.10 5.05
C PRO A 88 10.36 -18.30 4.78
N GLN A 89 9.16 -18.28 5.34
CA GLN A 89 8.10 -19.26 5.07
C GLN A 89 7.25 -18.79 3.90
N ILE A 90 7.59 -19.25 2.70
CA ILE A 90 6.85 -18.92 1.49
C ILE A 90 5.63 -19.82 1.40
N PRO A 91 4.41 -19.26 1.24
CA PRO A 91 3.21 -20.07 1.03
C PRO A 91 3.34 -20.92 -0.24
N ARG A 92 3.06 -22.21 -0.11
CA ARG A 92 3.17 -23.21 -1.17
C ARG A 92 1.77 -23.62 -1.65
N PHE A 93 1.67 -23.94 -2.93
CA PHE A 93 0.47 -24.52 -3.54
C PHE A 93 0.63 -26.00 -3.86
N VAL A 94 1.86 -26.50 -3.89
CA VAL A 94 2.17 -27.90 -4.18
C VAL A 94 2.89 -28.47 -2.96
N ASP A 95 2.44 -29.63 -2.51
CA ASP A 95 3.07 -30.32 -1.40
C ASP A 95 4.36 -31.07 -1.79
N ALA A 96 5.02 -31.67 -0.81
CA ALA A 96 6.26 -32.41 -1.03
C ALA A 96 6.03 -33.69 -1.85
N GLU A 97 4.81 -34.21 -1.81
CA GLU A 97 4.36 -35.39 -2.54
C GLU A 97 3.94 -35.08 -3.99
N GLY A 98 3.84 -33.80 -4.35
CA GLY A 98 3.45 -33.33 -5.69
C GLY A 98 1.95 -33.10 -5.90
N ASN A 99 1.12 -33.21 -4.87
CA ASN A 99 -0.29 -32.88 -4.93
C ASN A 99 -0.50 -31.37 -4.90
N PHE A 100 -1.38 -30.90 -5.77
CA PHE A 100 -1.77 -29.49 -5.84
C PHE A 100 -2.91 -29.18 -4.87
N SER A 101 -2.71 -28.15 -4.05
CA SER A 101 -3.74 -27.49 -3.25
C SER A 101 -4.16 -26.18 -3.92
N TRP A 102 -5.47 -25.99 -4.06
CA TRP A 102 -6.05 -24.74 -4.56
C TRP A 102 -5.84 -23.57 -3.59
N TRP A 103 -5.55 -23.87 -2.32
CA TRP A 103 -5.36 -22.88 -1.28
C TRP A 103 -3.91 -22.92 -0.75
N PRO A 104 -3.24 -21.77 -0.61
CA PRO A 104 -1.85 -21.73 -0.17
C PRO A 104 -1.72 -22.18 1.29
N PHE A 105 -0.64 -22.89 1.59
CA PHE A 105 -0.32 -23.39 2.92
C PHE A 105 1.17 -23.23 3.25
N VAL A 106 1.49 -23.30 4.53
CA VAL A 106 2.86 -23.36 5.03
C VAL A 106 3.04 -24.65 5.83
N TYR A 107 4.26 -25.17 5.87
CA TYR A 107 4.58 -26.35 6.66
C TYR A 107 4.78 -26.00 8.13
N GLY A 108 4.51 -26.99 8.98
CA GLY A 108 4.89 -26.98 10.38
C GLY A 108 6.40 -26.82 10.53
N THR A 109 6.81 -26.47 11.73
CA THR A 109 8.22 -26.25 12.06
C THR A 109 8.61 -27.13 13.20
N GLU A 110 9.80 -27.71 13.08
CA GLU A 110 10.50 -28.22 14.23
C GLU A 110 11.88 -27.58 14.35
N THR A 111 12.23 -27.19 15.57
CA THR A 111 13.56 -26.69 15.89
C THR A 111 14.39 -27.86 16.40
N VAL A 112 15.32 -28.33 15.57
CA VAL A 112 16.19 -29.45 15.87
C VAL A 112 17.58 -28.95 16.24
N LEU A 113 18.18 -29.54 17.28
CA LEU A 113 19.58 -29.27 17.60
C LEU A 113 20.46 -30.10 16.67
N ASP A 114 21.19 -29.43 15.78
CA ASP A 114 22.23 -30.08 15.00
C ASP A 114 23.37 -30.48 15.94
N THR A 115 23.46 -31.78 16.22
CA THR A 115 24.46 -32.38 17.12
C THR A 115 25.91 -32.24 16.62
N GLN A 116 26.13 -31.89 15.36
CA GLN A 116 27.48 -31.71 14.80
C GLN A 116 28.00 -30.30 15.08
N ASN A 117 27.16 -29.30 14.88
CA ASN A 117 27.53 -27.88 14.99
C ASN A 117 27.05 -27.24 16.30
N PHE A 118 26.25 -27.96 17.10
CA PHE A 118 25.59 -27.46 18.31
C PHE A 118 24.80 -26.18 18.06
N ILE A 119 24.16 -26.09 16.89
CA ILE A 119 23.29 -24.98 16.49
C ILE A 119 21.85 -25.48 16.37
N TYR A 120 20.90 -24.64 16.78
CA TYR A 120 19.48 -24.90 16.52
C TYR A 120 19.18 -24.55 15.06
N VAL A 121 18.70 -25.55 14.32
CA VAL A 121 18.27 -25.42 12.93
C VAL A 121 16.76 -25.62 12.87
N HIS A 122 16.09 -24.79 12.07
CA HIS A 122 14.66 -24.93 11.82
C HIS A 122 14.46 -25.79 10.60
N GLU A 123 13.81 -26.93 10.79
CA GLU A 123 13.40 -27.81 9.70
C GLU A 123 11.88 -27.75 9.53
N ASP A 124 11.43 -27.80 8.28
CA ASP A 124 10.00 -27.83 7.97
C ASP A 124 9.49 -29.26 8.17
N ASN A 125 8.54 -29.46 9.08
CA ASN A 125 7.86 -30.75 9.23
C ASN A 125 6.83 -30.90 8.10
N LEU A 126 7.08 -31.82 7.18
CA LEU A 126 6.26 -32.07 5.99
C LEU A 126 4.94 -32.79 6.29
N GLU A 127 4.79 -33.37 7.48
CA GLU A 127 3.58 -34.04 7.93
C GLU A 127 2.49 -33.04 8.33
N GLU A 128 2.89 -31.88 8.85
CA GLU A 128 1.97 -30.84 9.30
C GLU A 128 1.83 -29.71 8.26
N LYS A 129 0.61 -29.53 7.75
CA LYS A 129 0.28 -28.49 6.75
C LYS A 129 -0.72 -27.50 7.35
N TYR A 130 -0.34 -26.22 7.41
CA TYR A 130 -1.18 -25.14 7.93
C TYR A 130 -1.67 -24.24 6.78
N PRO A 131 -2.97 -24.27 6.43
CA PRO A 131 -3.51 -23.43 5.37
C PRO A 131 -3.53 -21.96 5.80
N LEU A 132 -3.16 -21.05 4.89
CA LEU A 132 -3.14 -19.61 5.16
C LEU A 132 -4.57 -19.08 5.18
N GLN A 133 -5.04 -18.60 6.30
CA GLN A 133 -6.41 -18.10 6.45
C GLN A 133 -6.41 -16.58 6.46
N PHE A 134 -7.49 -15.98 5.95
CA PHE A 134 -7.71 -14.54 6.06
C PHE A 134 -8.59 -14.23 7.26
N PHE A 135 -8.41 -13.06 7.88
CA PHE A 135 -9.19 -12.60 9.03
C PHE A 135 -9.13 -13.56 10.22
N VAL A 136 -7.95 -14.12 10.51
CA VAL A 136 -7.76 -15.03 11.64
C VAL A 136 -7.84 -14.27 12.97
N HIS A 137 -8.21 -14.97 14.02
CA HIS A 137 -8.04 -14.45 15.38
C HIS A 137 -6.61 -14.76 15.81
N GLY A 138 -5.91 -13.75 16.32
CA GLY A 138 -4.57 -13.86 16.83
C GLY A 138 -4.44 -13.06 18.12
N ARG A 139 -3.29 -12.40 18.30
CA ARG A 139 -3.04 -11.61 19.49
C ARG A 139 -3.87 -10.33 19.47
N GLU A 140 -4.48 -10.00 20.60
CA GLU A 140 -5.23 -8.75 20.73
C GLU A 140 -4.32 -7.53 20.49
N TYR A 141 -4.80 -6.59 19.67
CA TYR A 141 -4.18 -5.31 19.42
C TYR A 141 -5.21 -4.18 19.49
N ARG A 142 -4.73 -2.94 19.56
CA ARG A 142 -5.58 -1.74 19.57
C ARG A 142 -5.46 -0.97 18.28
N LEU A 143 -6.44 -1.13 17.40
CA LEU A 143 -6.50 -0.36 16.16
C LEU A 143 -6.63 1.14 16.50
N PHE A 144 -5.70 1.94 15.96
CA PHE A 144 -5.54 3.37 16.26
C PHE A 144 -5.39 3.69 17.76
N GLY A 145 -5.05 2.70 18.59
CA GLY A 145 -4.98 2.84 20.05
C GLY A 145 -6.34 2.84 20.77
N VAL A 146 -7.46 2.72 20.05
CA VAL A 146 -8.82 2.90 20.62
C VAL A 146 -9.69 1.65 20.52
N ILE A 147 -9.61 0.92 19.41
CA ILE A 147 -10.50 -0.23 19.15
C ILE A 147 -9.72 -1.51 19.42
N ALA A 148 -10.05 -2.21 20.51
CA ALA A 148 -9.53 -3.53 20.80
C ALA A 148 -10.09 -4.55 19.81
N THR A 149 -9.20 -5.27 19.13
CA THR A 149 -9.55 -6.32 18.16
C THR A 149 -8.43 -7.35 18.13
N ASP A 150 -8.77 -8.58 17.77
CA ASP A 150 -7.86 -9.72 17.65
C ASP A 150 -7.78 -10.24 16.20
N ARG A 151 -8.47 -9.57 15.27
CA ARG A 151 -8.54 -9.97 13.86
C ARG A 151 -7.32 -9.49 13.07
N HIS A 152 -6.53 -10.40 12.54
CA HIS A 152 -5.43 -10.09 11.62
C HIS A 152 -5.81 -10.42 10.17
N PHE A 153 -5.29 -9.65 9.22
CA PHE A 153 -5.62 -9.80 7.79
C PHE A 153 -5.33 -11.22 7.28
N PHE A 154 -4.21 -11.79 7.69
CA PHE A 154 -3.85 -13.16 7.37
C PHE A 154 -3.09 -13.81 8.53
N GLY A 155 -3.14 -15.13 8.58
CA GLY A 155 -2.39 -15.94 9.52
C GLY A 155 -2.64 -17.43 9.28
N VAL A 156 -2.27 -18.24 10.27
CA VAL A 156 -2.55 -19.67 10.30
C VAL A 156 -3.12 -20.03 11.67
N GLU A 157 -3.85 -21.13 11.75
CA GLU A 157 -4.43 -21.61 13.00
C GLU A 157 -3.34 -22.19 13.91
N GLU A 158 -3.46 -21.94 15.22
CA GLU A 158 -2.54 -22.50 16.21
C GLU A 158 -2.59 -24.03 16.18
N PRO A 159 -1.44 -24.73 16.31
CA PRO A 159 -0.11 -24.22 16.70
C PRO A 159 0.77 -23.73 15.53
N GLY A 160 0.23 -23.60 14.32
CA GLY A 160 0.98 -23.14 13.14
C GLY A 160 1.50 -21.70 13.28
N THR A 161 2.54 -21.38 12.51
CA THR A 161 3.08 -20.01 12.40
C THR A 161 3.33 -19.62 10.95
N VAL A 162 3.36 -18.31 10.65
CA VAL A 162 3.60 -17.78 9.30
C VAL A 162 4.56 -16.59 9.30
N TYR A 163 5.85 -16.86 9.11
CA TYR A 163 6.89 -15.85 8.97
C TYR A 163 7.25 -15.63 7.50
N LEU A 164 6.43 -14.85 6.78
CA LEU A 164 6.58 -14.65 5.32
C LEU A 164 7.97 -14.16 4.91
N LEU A 165 8.61 -13.31 5.74
CA LEU A 165 9.97 -12.80 5.51
C LEU A 165 11.00 -13.38 6.49
N GLY A 166 10.60 -14.41 7.26
CA GLY A 166 11.42 -15.00 8.30
C GLY A 166 11.49 -14.14 9.56
N THR A 167 12.38 -14.53 10.47
CA THR A 167 12.58 -13.85 11.75
C THR A 167 14.00 -13.35 11.90
N ASP A 168 14.19 -12.37 12.79
CA ASP A 168 15.51 -11.89 13.16
C ASP A 168 16.23 -12.82 14.17
N ARG A 169 17.44 -12.41 14.59
CA ARG A 169 18.25 -13.13 15.60
C ARG A 169 17.61 -13.20 16.99
N SER A 170 16.48 -12.53 17.19
CA SER A 170 15.72 -12.53 18.43
C SER A 170 14.33 -13.14 18.24
N GLY A 171 14.08 -13.81 17.10
CA GLY A 171 12.81 -14.48 16.83
C GLY A 171 11.63 -13.55 16.59
N ARG A 172 11.88 -12.29 16.20
CA ARG A 172 10.82 -11.33 15.85
C ARG A 172 10.50 -11.42 14.38
N ASP A 173 9.21 -11.35 14.04
CA ASP A 173 8.76 -11.39 12.64
C ASP A 173 9.26 -10.16 11.85
N MET A 174 9.98 -10.42 10.76
CA MET A 174 10.59 -9.37 9.95
C MET A 174 9.54 -8.57 9.18
N LEU A 175 8.48 -9.22 8.70
CA LEU A 175 7.41 -8.56 7.96
C LEU A 175 6.69 -7.53 8.82
N SER A 176 6.26 -7.94 10.00
CA SER A 176 5.60 -7.06 10.98
C SER A 176 6.51 -5.87 11.28
N ARG A 177 7.80 -6.09 11.52
CA ARG A 177 8.75 -4.99 11.77
C ARG A 177 8.88 -4.01 10.61
N ILE A 178 8.87 -4.48 9.37
CA ILE A 178 8.90 -3.60 8.19
C ILE A 178 7.64 -2.74 8.13
N ILE A 179 6.46 -3.33 8.35
CA ILE A 179 5.18 -2.60 8.31
C ILE A 179 5.14 -1.54 9.42
N TYR A 180 5.46 -1.92 10.67
CA TYR A 180 5.49 -0.98 11.81
C TYR A 180 6.59 0.09 11.66
N GLY A 181 7.77 -0.27 11.16
CA GLY A 181 8.85 0.68 10.85
C GLY A 181 8.46 1.67 9.74
N GLY A 182 7.71 1.18 8.75
CA GLY A 182 7.07 2.00 7.72
C GLY A 182 6.12 3.03 8.31
N ARG A 183 5.30 2.66 9.29
CA ARG A 183 4.39 3.57 10.02
C ARG A 183 5.09 4.73 10.65
N ILE A 184 6.15 4.46 11.38
CA ILE A 184 6.94 5.50 12.05
C ILE A 184 7.58 6.42 10.99
N SER A 185 8.24 5.84 9.99
CA SER A 185 8.97 6.59 8.95
C SER A 185 8.05 7.49 8.11
N MET A 186 6.89 6.96 7.68
CA MET A 186 5.93 7.71 6.88
C MET A 186 5.27 8.84 7.66
N THR A 187 4.98 8.61 8.95
CA THR A 187 4.41 9.65 9.81
C THR A 187 5.38 10.82 9.97
N ILE A 188 6.67 10.55 10.20
CA ILE A 188 7.70 11.59 10.32
C ILE A 188 7.84 12.37 9.00
N GLY A 189 7.86 11.68 7.86
CA GLY A 189 7.91 12.33 6.54
C GLY A 189 6.71 13.23 6.26
N LEU A 190 5.50 12.76 6.57
CA LEU A 190 4.27 13.51 6.38
C LEU A 190 4.22 14.76 7.27
N VAL A 191 4.59 14.61 8.55
CA VAL A 191 4.67 15.74 9.49
C VAL A 191 5.70 16.76 9.00
N GLY A 192 6.86 16.32 8.51
CA GLY A 192 7.88 17.22 7.97
C GLY A 192 7.36 18.07 6.80
N VAL A 193 6.71 17.45 5.81
CA VAL A 193 6.12 18.17 4.66
C VAL A 193 5.01 19.12 5.10
N ALA A 194 4.15 18.69 6.04
CA ALA A 194 3.08 19.53 6.56
C ALA A 194 3.63 20.80 7.22
N LEU A 195 4.69 20.68 8.02
CA LEU A 195 5.34 21.83 8.64
C LEU A 195 5.92 22.79 7.59
N THR A 196 6.53 22.28 6.52
CA THR A 196 7.07 23.11 5.41
C THR A 196 5.99 23.89 4.65
N ILE A 197 4.75 23.39 4.60
CA ILE A 197 3.64 24.10 3.94
C ILE A 197 3.08 25.21 4.86
N ILE A 198 3.17 25.01 6.18
CA ILE A 198 2.60 25.93 7.17
C ILE A 198 3.56 27.10 7.49
N PHE A 199 4.86 26.82 7.62
CA PHE A 199 5.91 27.76 8.00
C PHE A 199 6.75 28.17 6.80
#